data_AF-A0A224YHW8-F1
#
_entry.id   AF-A0A224YHW8-F1
#
_cell.length_a   1.000
_cell.length_b   1.000
_cell.length_c   1.000
_cell.angle_alpha   90.00
_cell.angle_beta   90.00
_cell.angle_gamma   90.00
#
_symmetry.space_group_name_H-M   'P 1'
#
loop_
_entity.id
_entity.type
_entity.pdbx_description
1 polymer ?
#
loop_
_entity_poly.entity_id
_entity_poly.type
_entity_poly.pdbx_seq_one_letter_code
_entity_poly.pdbx_strand_id
1 'polypeptide(L)'
;MEEDFDYDGKMDELSLGIKMPLPRKFDVLCVKILLLFDCRIATYTRVSYEGVAFIDHSSSISGSELSLTAELRLHQKELLRRGSHDSRFQHSIIKQDSSSMSSFRLDYILDEYSKRNVTTQLSSVQSTWRAASNATHFLTKLRINYPVEILWYRPGVWQVLKHAWTQYLAFLAIFLLLGERMKEFVFGNQILETYQSV
;
A
#
# COMPACT_ATOMS: atom_id res chain seq x y z
N MET A 1 -12.87 7.54 -16.47
CA MET A 1 -13.90 7.90 -15.50
C MET A 1 -13.58 7.14 -14.24
N GLU A 2 -13.60 7.82 -13.10
CA GLU A 2 -13.51 7.18 -11.80
C GLU A 2 -14.93 7.07 -11.25
N GLU A 3 -15.27 5.93 -10.67
CA GLU A 3 -16.58 5.61 -10.11
C GLU A 3 -16.43 5.26 -8.63
N ASP A 4 -17.41 5.71 -7.84
CA ASP A 4 -17.60 5.39 -6.41
C ASP A 4 -18.85 4.51 -6.32
N PHE A 5 -18.68 3.25 -5.94
CA PHE A 5 -19.75 2.25 -5.93
C PHE A 5 -20.47 2.19 -4.58
N ASP A 6 -19.77 2.46 -3.48
CA ASP A 6 -20.34 2.40 -2.13
C ASP A 6 -20.79 3.77 -1.58
N TYR A 7 -20.56 4.83 -2.34
CA TYR A 7 -20.89 6.23 -2.04
C TYR A 7 -20.23 6.73 -0.76
N ASP A 8 -19.06 6.20 -0.39
CA ASP A 8 -18.30 6.64 0.78
C ASP A 8 -17.47 7.92 0.53
N GLY A 9 -17.49 8.43 -0.70
CA GLY A 9 -16.74 9.62 -1.14
C GLY A 9 -15.30 9.31 -1.56
N LYS A 10 -14.91 8.04 -1.64
CA LYS A 10 -13.66 7.58 -2.25
C LYS A 10 -13.98 6.89 -3.58
N MET A 11 -13.05 7.01 -4.52
CA MET A 11 -13.18 6.32 -5.80
C MET A 11 -12.82 4.85 -5.63
N ASP A 12 -13.60 3.96 -6.24
CA ASP A 12 -13.46 2.50 -6.17
C ASP A 12 -12.94 1.89 -7.47
N GLU A 13 -13.23 2.50 -8.62
CA GLU A 13 -12.80 1.98 -9.92
C GLU A 13 -12.37 3.12 -10.85
N LEU A 14 -11.24 2.94 -11.54
CA LEU A 14 -10.84 3.71 -12.71
C LEU A 14 -11.12 2.93 -13.99
N SER A 15 -12.03 3.47 -14.79
CA SER A 15 -12.35 3.01 -16.14
C SER A 15 -11.75 3.96 -17.19
N LEU A 16 -10.71 3.51 -17.92
CA LEU A 16 -10.02 4.28 -18.94
C LEU A 16 -10.13 3.60 -20.33
N GLY A 17 -10.70 4.33 -21.29
CA GLY A 17 -10.81 3.90 -22.69
C GLY A 17 -9.95 4.76 -23.60
N ILE A 18 -8.90 4.17 -24.20
CA ILE A 18 -8.03 4.86 -25.16
C ILE A 18 -8.36 4.33 -26.56
N LYS A 19 -8.71 5.22 -27.48
CA LYS A 19 -8.92 4.90 -28.89
C LYS A 19 -7.82 5.53 -29.73
N MET A 20 -6.94 4.70 -30.28
CA MET A 20 -5.86 5.16 -31.14
C MET A 20 -6.20 4.85 -32.61
N PRO A 21 -6.18 5.84 -33.53
CA PRO A 21 -6.33 5.57 -34.95
C PRO A 21 -5.08 4.84 -35.49
N LEU A 22 -5.30 3.77 -36.25
CA LEU A 22 -4.24 3.01 -36.88
C LEU A 22 -4.10 3.43 -38.35
N PRO A 23 -2.89 3.80 -38.81
CA PRO A 23 -2.61 3.96 -40.24
C PRO A 23 -2.86 2.65 -41.01
N ARG A 24 -3.10 2.74 -42.31
CA ARG A 24 -3.26 1.56 -43.16
C ARG A 24 -1.96 0.72 -43.10
N LYS A 25 -2.07 -0.56 -42.71
CA LYS A 25 -0.96 -1.54 -42.49
C LYS A 25 -0.13 -1.38 -41.21
N PHE A 26 -0.71 -0.83 -40.14
CA PHE A 26 -0.03 -0.79 -38.84
C PHE A 26 -0.48 -1.96 -37.95
N ASP A 27 0.47 -2.79 -37.53
CA ASP A 27 0.22 -3.92 -36.64
C ASP A 27 0.67 -3.60 -35.22
N VAL A 28 -0.24 -3.76 -34.25
CA VAL A 28 0.05 -3.54 -32.83
C VAL A 28 0.37 -4.88 -32.20
N LEU A 29 1.62 -5.09 -31.79
CA LEU A 29 2.08 -6.34 -31.15
C LEU A 29 2.22 -6.21 -29.63
N CYS A 30 2.55 -5.02 -29.15
CA CYS A 30 2.81 -4.77 -27.74
C CYS A 30 2.24 -3.41 -27.33
N VAL A 31 1.75 -3.36 -26.11
CA VAL A 31 1.21 -2.18 -25.46
C VAL A 31 1.85 -2.06 -24.10
N LYS A 32 2.54 -0.94 -23.87
CA LYS A 32 3.09 -0.55 -22.57
C LYS A 32 2.40 0.71 -22.10
N ILE A 33 1.85 0.68 -20.89
CA ILE A 33 1.12 1.80 -20.31
C ILE A 33 1.67 2.04 -18.91
N LEU A 34 2.00 3.29 -18.65
CA LEU A 34 2.42 3.77 -17.35
C LEU A 34 1.38 4.77 -16.87
N LEU A 35 0.77 4.49 -15.72
CA LEU A 35 -0.19 5.38 -15.08
C LEU A 35 0.42 5.86 -13.77
N LEU A 36 0.27 7.15 -13.49
CA LEU A 36 0.71 7.81 -12.27
C LEU A 36 -0.51 8.20 -11.45
N PHE A 37 -0.46 7.96 -10.15
CA PHE A 37 -1.54 8.23 -9.20
C PHE A 37 -1.03 9.12 -8.07
N ASP A 38 -1.77 10.18 -7.72
CA ASP A 38 -1.57 10.92 -6.47
C ASP A 38 -2.40 10.24 -5.37
N CYS A 39 -1.75 9.44 -4.52
CA CYS A 39 -2.42 8.66 -3.48
C CYS A 39 -2.31 9.35 -2.13
N ARG A 40 -3.44 9.40 -1.40
CA ARG A 40 -3.51 10.03 -0.08
C ARG A 40 -4.18 9.11 0.93
N ILE A 41 -3.49 8.88 2.04
CA ILE A 41 -3.99 8.13 3.19
C ILE A 41 -4.26 9.14 4.31
N ALA A 42 -5.48 9.14 4.86
CA ALA A 42 -5.92 10.16 5.83
C ALA A 42 -6.51 9.60 7.14
N THR A 43 -6.58 8.27 7.33
CA THR A 43 -7.33 7.66 8.44
C THR A 43 -6.60 7.76 9.80
N TYR A 44 -5.45 7.10 9.97
CA TYR A 44 -4.65 7.11 11.21
C TYR A 44 -3.31 7.80 11.07
N THR A 45 -2.83 7.89 9.83
CA THR A 45 -1.62 8.58 9.41
C THR A 45 -2.00 9.47 8.23
N ARG A 46 -1.39 10.64 8.14
CA ARG A 46 -1.54 11.53 6.97
C ARG A 46 -0.31 11.34 6.09
N VAL A 47 -0.47 10.54 5.04
CA VAL A 47 0.62 10.20 4.11
C VAL A 47 0.14 10.52 2.71
N SER A 48 0.99 11.22 1.95
CA SER A 48 0.76 11.48 0.53
C SER A 48 1.96 10.95 -0.24
N TYR A 49 1.69 10.20 -1.29
CA TYR A 49 2.74 9.59 -2.11
C TYR A 49 2.25 9.41 -3.54
N GLU A 50 3.20 9.39 -4.47
CA GLU A 50 2.90 9.12 -5.88
C GLU A 50 3.03 7.61 -6.13
N GLY A 51 1.94 7.00 -6.60
CA GLY A 51 1.84 5.62 -7.01
C GLY A 51 2.02 5.45 -8.52
N VAL A 52 2.47 4.27 -8.93
CA VAL A 52 2.58 3.85 -10.33
C VAL A 52 1.76 2.58 -10.53
N ALA A 53 1.10 2.51 -11.69
CA ALA A 53 0.69 1.26 -12.27
C ALA A 53 1.39 1.09 -13.62
N PHE A 54 2.15 0.01 -13.76
CA PHE A 54 2.82 -0.35 -15.00
C PHE A 54 2.16 -1.57 -15.61
N ILE A 55 1.78 -1.46 -16.87
CA ILE A 55 1.12 -2.50 -17.65
C ILE A 55 2.00 -2.79 -18.86
N ASP A 56 2.36 -4.06 -19.00
CA ASP A 56 3.11 -4.56 -20.14
C ASP A 56 2.38 -5.76 -20.70
N HIS A 57 1.80 -5.62 -21.90
CA HIS A 57 1.15 -6.71 -22.60
C HIS A 57 1.76 -6.86 -23.99
N SER A 58 2.21 -8.07 -24.31
CA SER A 58 2.77 -8.42 -25.61
C SER A 58 2.08 -9.64 -26.16
N SER A 59 1.76 -9.61 -27.45
CA SER A 59 1.16 -10.70 -28.19
C SER A 59 1.95 -10.96 -29.48
N SER A 60 2.01 -12.22 -29.91
CA SER A 60 2.62 -12.60 -31.18
C SER A 60 1.72 -12.28 -32.38
N ILE A 61 0.46 -11.89 -32.13
CA ILE A 61 -0.55 -11.64 -33.16
C ILE A 61 -0.97 -10.17 -33.08
N SER A 62 -1.03 -9.50 -34.23
CA SER A 62 -1.52 -8.13 -34.35
C SER A 62 -2.89 -7.98 -33.67
N GLY A 63 -3.04 -6.99 -32.81
CA GLY A 63 -4.24 -6.76 -32.01
C GLY A 63 -5.05 -5.57 -32.47
N SER A 64 -6.36 -5.65 -32.26
CA SER A 64 -7.32 -4.56 -32.47
C SER A 64 -7.86 -4.00 -31.16
N GLU A 65 -7.90 -4.82 -30.11
CA GLU A 65 -8.39 -4.43 -28.80
C GLU A 65 -7.62 -5.12 -27.67
N LEU A 66 -7.22 -4.34 -26.66
CA LEU A 66 -6.71 -4.80 -25.38
C LEU A 66 -7.74 -4.45 -24.30
N SER A 67 -8.25 -5.45 -23.59
CA SER A 67 -9.07 -5.21 -22.40
C SER A 67 -8.37 -5.80 -21.18
N LEU A 68 -8.05 -4.95 -20.21
CA LEU A 68 -7.35 -5.32 -19.00
C LEU A 68 -8.14 -4.88 -17.77
N THR A 69 -8.30 -5.80 -16.83
CA THR A 69 -8.87 -5.58 -15.50
C THR A 69 -7.83 -5.94 -14.45
N ALA A 70 -7.60 -5.08 -13.45
CA ALA A 70 -6.64 -5.32 -12.39
C ALA A 70 -7.04 -4.61 -11.10
N GLU A 71 -6.40 -4.98 -9.99
CA GLU A 71 -6.55 -4.30 -8.70
C GLU A 71 -5.27 -3.52 -8.37
N LEU A 72 -5.41 -2.23 -8.04
CA LEU A 72 -4.30 -1.42 -7.56
C LEU A 72 -4.13 -1.61 -6.05
N ARG A 73 -3.02 -2.25 -5.67
CA ARG A 73 -2.73 -2.59 -4.28
C ARG A 73 -1.53 -1.84 -3.73
N LEU A 74 -1.58 -1.44 -2.47
CA LEU A 74 -0.49 -0.82 -1.72
C LEU A 74 0.47 -1.90 -1.24
N HIS A 75 1.74 -1.67 -1.54
CA HIS A 75 2.86 -2.43 -1.04
C HIS A 75 3.71 -1.54 -0.13
N GLN A 76 3.65 -1.82 1.18
CA GLN A 76 4.40 -1.10 2.21
C GLN A 76 5.60 -1.94 2.68
N LYS A 77 6.81 -1.39 2.58
CA LYS A 77 8.07 -1.96 3.09
C LYS A 77 8.45 -1.42 4.47
N GLU A 78 7.97 -0.24 4.82
CA GLU A 78 8.19 0.39 6.13
C GLU A 78 6.84 0.70 6.79
N LEU A 79 6.80 0.59 8.12
CA LEU A 79 5.65 1.02 8.91
C LEU A 79 5.39 2.51 8.75
N LEU A 80 4.14 2.88 8.50
CA LEU A 80 3.74 4.28 8.44
C LEU A 80 3.88 4.94 9.82
N ARG A 81 4.40 6.17 9.86
CA ARG A 81 4.53 6.91 11.13
C ARG A 81 3.22 7.58 11.47
N ARG A 82 2.81 7.47 12.73
CA ARG A 82 1.70 8.26 13.28
C ARG A 82 2.12 9.73 13.42
N GLY A 83 1.36 10.65 12.83
CA GLY A 83 1.68 12.08 12.86
C GLY A 83 0.93 12.90 11.82
N SER A 84 1.22 14.20 11.80
CA SER A 84 0.43 15.22 11.09
C SER A 84 0.62 15.25 9.58
N HIS A 85 1.82 14.93 9.07
CA HIS A 85 2.08 14.80 7.63
C HIS A 85 3.43 14.08 7.42
N ASP A 86 3.41 12.95 6.72
CA ASP A 86 4.63 12.26 6.29
C ASP A 86 4.94 12.61 4.83
N SER A 87 5.73 13.67 4.63
CA SER A 87 6.14 14.12 3.29
C SER A 87 7.34 13.34 2.73
N ARG A 88 7.85 12.32 3.45
CA ARG A 88 9.02 11.53 3.00
C ARG A 88 8.77 10.84 1.65
N PHE A 89 7.51 10.53 1.36
CA PHE A 89 7.08 9.83 0.14
C PHE A 89 6.47 10.77 -0.90
N GLN A 90 6.37 12.06 -0.58
CA GLN A 90 5.81 13.10 -1.43
C GLN A 90 6.92 13.69 -2.30
N HIS A 91 7.46 12.89 -3.21
CA HIS A 91 8.37 13.36 -4.23
C HIS A 91 7.97 12.82 -5.59
N SER A 92 8.12 13.67 -6.62
CA SER A 92 7.79 13.28 -7.99
C SER A 92 8.63 12.07 -8.40
N ILE A 93 8.01 11.13 -9.09
CA ILE A 93 8.70 9.99 -9.72
C ILE A 93 9.50 10.49 -10.93
N ILE A 94 8.90 11.39 -11.71
CA ILE A 94 9.51 11.99 -12.88
C ILE A 94 10.09 13.34 -12.49
N LYS A 95 11.42 13.46 -12.53
CA LYS A 95 12.11 14.73 -12.26
C LYS A 95 11.97 15.64 -13.48
N GLN A 96 11.02 16.58 -13.42
CA GLN A 96 10.81 17.54 -14.51
C GLN A 96 12.04 18.45 -14.75
N ASP A 97 12.82 18.72 -13.71
CA ASP A 97 13.96 19.64 -13.75
C ASP A 97 15.28 19.01 -14.26
N SER A 98 15.29 17.71 -14.56
CA SER A 98 16.53 17.08 -15.05
C SER A 98 16.69 17.25 -16.56
N SER A 99 17.78 17.92 -16.96
CA SER A 99 18.20 18.10 -18.36
C SER A 99 18.71 16.82 -19.03
N SER A 100 18.82 15.71 -18.29
CA SER A 100 19.29 14.43 -18.82
C SER A 100 18.14 13.59 -19.36
N MET A 101 18.20 13.21 -20.63
CA MET A 101 17.24 12.30 -21.28
C MET A 101 17.16 10.91 -20.61
N SER A 102 18.22 10.49 -19.90
CA SER A 102 18.23 9.21 -19.18
C SER A 102 17.20 9.13 -18.05
N SER A 103 16.79 10.27 -17.48
CA SER A 103 15.82 10.33 -16.39
C SER A 103 14.40 9.94 -16.81
N PHE A 104 14.08 10.08 -18.10
CA PHE A 104 12.77 9.75 -18.68
C PHE A 104 12.67 8.31 -19.17
N ARG A 105 13.76 7.54 -19.02
CA ARG A 105 13.78 6.13 -19.39
C ARG A 105 12.91 5.31 -18.43
N LEU A 106 12.03 4.49 -18.99
CA LEU A 106 11.07 3.70 -18.23
C LEU A 106 11.76 2.70 -17.28
N ASP A 107 12.88 2.11 -17.70
CA ASP A 107 13.68 1.22 -16.86
C ASP A 107 14.24 1.94 -15.62
N TYR A 108 14.73 3.16 -15.78
CA TYR A 108 15.23 3.97 -14.67
C TYR A 108 14.10 4.39 -13.72
N ILE A 109 12.96 4.81 -14.28
CA ILE A 109 11.77 5.20 -13.51
C ILE A 109 11.28 4.05 -12.63
N LEU A 110 11.16 2.85 -13.20
CA LEU A 110 10.72 1.67 -12.45
C LEU A 110 11.73 1.23 -11.39
N ASP A 111 13.04 1.32 -11.67
CA ASP A 111 14.10 1.02 -10.71
C ASP A 111 14.06 1.96 -9.50
N GLU A 112 14.01 3.28 -9.73
CA GLU A 112 13.91 4.28 -8.67
C GLU A 112 12.60 4.16 -7.88
N TYR A 113 11.49 3.89 -8.57
CA TYR A 113 10.20 3.65 -7.92
C TYR A 113 10.25 2.42 -7.01
N SER A 114 10.93 1.34 -7.43
CA SER A 114 11.06 0.12 -6.64
C SER A 114 11.81 0.34 -5.32
N LYS A 115 12.67 1.36 -5.21
CA LYS A 115 13.43 1.69 -3.99
C LYS A 115 12.58 2.37 -2.91
N ARG A 116 11.38 2.86 -3.25
CA ARG A 116 10.48 3.51 -2.29
C ARG A 116 9.94 2.51 -1.27
N ASN A 117 9.67 3.01 -0.05
CA ASN A 117 9.10 2.19 1.02
C ASN A 117 7.58 2.06 0.94
N VAL A 118 6.91 2.94 0.21
CA VAL A 118 5.46 2.90 -0.02
C VAL A 118 5.24 3.00 -1.52
N THR A 119 4.69 1.94 -2.10
CA THR A 119 4.42 1.84 -3.54
C THR A 119 3.03 1.26 -3.77
N THR A 120 2.42 1.54 -4.91
CA THR A 120 1.32 0.75 -5.48
C THR A 120 1.84 -0.24 -6.51
N GLN A 121 1.16 -1.38 -6.62
CA GLN A 121 1.40 -2.43 -7.61
C GLN A 121 0.07 -2.93 -8.14
N LEU A 122 0.05 -3.34 -9.42
CA LEU A 122 -1.10 -4.03 -9.96
C LEU A 122 -1.07 -5.50 -9.54
N SER A 123 -2.21 -5.97 -9.04
CA SER A 123 -2.44 -7.35 -8.65
C SER A 123 -3.67 -7.89 -9.37
N SER A 124 -3.83 -9.21 -9.40
CA SER A 124 -4.97 -9.89 -10.04
C SER A 124 -5.19 -9.45 -11.50
N VAL A 125 -4.11 -9.27 -12.27
CA VAL A 125 -4.18 -8.74 -13.64
C VAL A 125 -4.82 -9.78 -14.57
N GLN A 126 -5.93 -9.40 -15.17
CA GLN A 126 -6.67 -10.17 -16.17
C GLN A 126 -6.68 -9.40 -17.49
N SER A 127 -5.99 -9.92 -18.50
CA SER A 127 -5.90 -9.28 -19.81
C SER A 127 -6.50 -10.18 -20.90
N THR A 128 -7.25 -9.57 -21.81
CA THR A 128 -7.76 -10.21 -23.01
C THR A 128 -7.30 -9.44 -24.25
N TRP A 129 -6.93 -10.19 -25.28
CA TRP A 129 -6.39 -9.67 -26.53
C TRP A 129 -7.28 -10.09 -27.68
N ARG A 130 -7.77 -9.12 -28.47
CA ARG A 130 -8.52 -9.40 -29.68
C ARG A 130 -7.62 -9.22 -30.89
N ALA A 131 -7.45 -10.27 -31.68
CA ALA A 131 -6.70 -10.22 -32.92
C ALA A 131 -7.27 -9.17 -33.90
N ALA A 132 -6.38 -8.52 -34.65
CA ALA A 132 -6.73 -7.62 -35.74
C ALA A 132 -6.96 -8.41 -37.02
N SER A 133 -8.09 -8.15 -37.69
CA SER A 133 -8.32 -8.61 -39.06
C SER A 133 -8.22 -7.45 -40.04
N ASN A 134 -8.98 -6.37 -39.81
CA ASN A 134 -8.92 -5.12 -40.58
C ASN A 134 -9.22 -3.94 -39.65
N ALA A 135 -8.40 -3.77 -38.60
CA ALA A 135 -8.65 -2.76 -37.58
C ALA A 135 -8.22 -1.37 -38.08
N THR A 136 -9.15 -0.41 -38.09
CA THR A 136 -8.87 1.01 -38.35
C THR A 136 -8.47 1.77 -37.09
N HIS A 137 -8.76 1.19 -35.93
CA HIS A 137 -8.45 1.76 -34.62
C HIS A 137 -8.01 0.65 -33.67
N PHE A 138 -7.12 0.99 -32.76
CA PHE A 138 -6.76 0.17 -31.61
C PHE A 138 -7.53 0.69 -30.39
N LEU A 139 -8.25 -0.21 -29.72
CA LEU A 139 -9.01 0.11 -28.51
C LEU A 139 -8.33 -0.49 -27.29
N THR A 140 -7.96 0.35 -26.34
CA THR A 140 -7.48 -0.09 -25.03
C THR A 140 -8.55 0.22 -23.99
N LYS A 141 -9.07 -0.81 -23.34
CA LYS A 141 -9.97 -0.71 -22.19
C LYS A 141 -9.22 -1.14 -20.94
N LEU A 142 -9.13 -0.24 -19.99
CA LEU A 142 -8.47 -0.43 -18.71
C LEU A 142 -9.50 -0.26 -17.62
N ARG A 143 -9.60 -1.26 -16.75
CA ARG A 143 -10.38 -1.23 -15.53
C ARG A 143 -9.44 -1.50 -14.36
N ILE A 144 -9.28 -0.53 -13.48
CA ILE A 144 -8.42 -0.65 -12.31
C ILE A 144 -9.28 -0.44 -11.07
N ASN A 145 -9.41 -1.48 -10.26
CA ASN A 145 -10.18 -1.44 -9.03
C ASN A 145 -9.28 -1.04 -7.86
N TYR A 146 -9.84 -0.31 -6.90
CA TYR A 146 -9.21 0.15 -5.68
C TYR A 146 -9.76 -0.65 -4.49
N PRO A 147 -9.21 -1.84 -4.19
CA PRO A 147 -9.68 -2.64 -3.06
C PRO A 147 -9.38 -1.95 -1.72
N VAL A 148 -10.17 -2.28 -0.71
CA VAL A 148 -9.89 -1.90 0.68
C VAL A 148 -8.65 -2.66 1.19
N GLU A 149 -7.70 -1.93 1.76
CA GLU A 149 -6.43 -2.49 2.20
C GLU A 149 -6.09 -2.25 3.67
N ILE A 150 -5.28 -3.17 4.20
CA ILE A 150 -4.83 -3.15 5.59
C ILE A 150 -3.47 -2.45 5.68
N LEU A 151 -3.41 -1.38 6.46
CA LEU A 151 -2.22 -0.55 6.64
C LEU A 151 -1.53 -0.85 7.98
N TRP A 152 -0.19 -0.97 7.95
CA TRP A 152 0.61 -1.14 9.15
C TRP A 152 1.23 0.19 9.56
N TYR A 153 0.95 0.63 10.79
CA TYR A 153 1.49 1.87 11.32
C TYR A 153 2.20 1.67 12.66
N ARG A 154 3.14 2.56 12.96
CA ARG A 154 3.83 2.60 14.26
C ARG A 154 2.93 3.29 15.30
N PRO A 155 2.56 2.63 16.41
CA PRO A 155 1.74 3.25 17.44
C PRO A 155 2.50 4.38 18.14
N GLY A 156 1.76 5.39 18.59
CA GLY A 156 2.32 6.51 19.35
C GLY A 156 2.47 6.18 20.84
N VAL A 157 3.25 7.00 21.56
CA VAL A 157 3.53 6.81 23.00
C VAL A 157 2.25 6.62 23.82
N TRP A 158 1.23 7.43 23.58
CA TRP A 158 -0.04 7.33 24.32
C TRP A 158 -0.79 6.02 24.06
N GLN A 159 -0.75 5.52 22.82
CA GLN A 159 -1.38 4.24 22.47
C GLN A 159 -0.63 3.06 23.08
N VAL A 160 0.70 3.14 23.12
CA VAL A 160 1.55 2.17 23.83
C VAL A 160 1.29 2.24 25.33
N LEU A 161 1.20 3.42 25.93
CA LEU A 161 0.91 3.60 27.36
C LEU A 161 -0.48 3.05 27.72
N LYS A 162 -1.49 3.28 26.87
CA LYS A 162 -2.83 2.68 26.98
C LYS A 162 -2.81 1.14 26.85
N HIS A 163 -1.79 0.54 26.25
CA HIS A 163 -1.66 -0.91 26.26
C HIS A 163 -0.86 -1.40 27.48
N ALA A 164 0.19 -0.66 27.83
CA ALA A 164 1.10 -0.98 28.92
C ALA A 164 0.43 -0.99 30.30
N TRP A 165 -0.52 -0.08 30.57
CA TRP A 165 -1.20 -0.07 31.90
C TRP A 165 -2.00 -1.36 32.14
N THR A 166 -2.63 -1.94 31.11
CA THR A 166 -3.36 -3.20 31.22
C THR A 166 -2.40 -4.36 31.48
N GLN A 167 -1.25 -4.37 30.80
CA GLN A 167 -0.20 -5.36 31.06
C GLN A 167 0.36 -5.22 32.47
N TYR A 168 0.64 -3.99 32.91
CA TYR A 168 1.13 -3.71 34.26
C TYR A 168 0.17 -4.22 35.34
N LEU A 169 -1.14 -3.98 35.19
CA LEU A 169 -2.14 -4.45 36.14
C LEU A 169 -2.21 -5.99 36.20
N ALA A 170 -2.09 -6.66 35.05
CA ALA A 170 -2.02 -8.12 34.99
C ALA A 170 -0.78 -8.68 35.72
N PHE A 171 0.39 -8.07 35.50
CA PHE A 171 1.62 -8.45 36.21
C PHE A 171 1.53 -8.16 37.72
N LEU A 172 0.94 -7.04 38.10
CA LEU A 172 0.74 -6.66 39.51
C LEU A 172 -0.12 -7.68 40.25
N ALA A 173 -1.20 -8.16 39.64
CA ALA A 173 -2.08 -9.16 40.25
C ALA A 173 -1.33 -10.48 40.54
N ILE A 174 -0.55 -10.97 39.58
CA ILE A 174 0.29 -12.16 39.77
C ILE A 174 1.32 -11.93 40.87
N PHE A 175 1.97 -10.77 40.87
CA PHE A 175 2.97 -10.41 41.86
C PHE A 175 2.40 -10.36 43.29
N LEU A 176 1.20 -9.79 43.47
CA LEU A 176 0.52 -9.76 44.78
C LEU A 176 0.17 -11.16 45.27
N LEU A 177 -0.39 -12.03 44.40
CA LEU A 177 -0.68 -13.42 44.76
C LEU A 177 0.59 -14.18 45.17
N LEU A 178 1.69 -14.00 44.43
CA LEU A 178 2.97 -14.61 44.76
C LEU A 178 3.53 -14.08 46.08
N GLY A 179 3.40 -12.76 46.30
CA GLY A 179 3.81 -12.09 47.53
C GLY A 179 3.04 -12.61 48.75
N GLU A 180 1.74 -12.85 48.63
CA GLU A 180 0.94 -13.48 49.70
C GLU A 180 1.43 -14.89 50.01
N ARG A 181 1.68 -15.72 48.99
CA ARG A 181 2.22 -17.08 49.18
C ARG A 181 3.61 -17.11 49.77
N MET A 182 4.48 -16.18 49.37
CA MET A 182 5.80 -16.04 49.98
C MET A 182 5.70 -15.57 51.43
N LYS A 183 4.79 -14.64 51.74
CA LYS A 183 4.53 -14.18 53.11
C LYS A 183 4.07 -15.36 53.98
N GLU A 184 3.07 -16.11 53.54
CA GLU A 184 2.60 -17.31 54.23
C GLU A 184 3.72 -18.33 54.45
N PHE A 185 4.58 -18.55 53.45
CA PHE A 185 5.73 -19.45 53.59
C PHE A 185 6.76 -18.97 54.62
N VAL A 186 7.13 -17.68 54.59
CA VAL A 186 8.15 -17.11 55.48
C VAL A 186 7.66 -17.05 56.93
N PHE A 187 6.43 -16.59 57.15
CA PHE A 187 5.84 -16.49 58.49
C PHE A 187 5.38 -17.86 59.02
N GLY A 188 4.89 -18.75 58.14
CA GLY A 188 4.50 -20.11 58.50
C GLY A 188 5.69 -21.01 58.88
N ASN A 189 6.83 -20.84 58.21
CA ASN A 189 8.06 -21.57 58.53
C ASN A 189 8.99 -20.84 59.52
N GLN A 190 8.54 -19.71 60.11
CA GLN A 190 9.29 -18.91 61.09
C GLN A 190 10.74 -18.62 60.69
N ILE A 191 10.97 -18.25 59.43
CA ILE A 191 12.34 -17.97 58.93
C ILE A 191 12.85 -16.61 59.46
N LEU A 192 11.97 -15.77 60.01
CA LEU A 192 12.30 -14.47 60.61
C LEU A 192 11.85 -14.41 62.07
N GLU A 193 12.74 -13.97 62.97
CA GLU A 193 12.40 -13.73 64.38
C GLU A 193 11.34 -12.62 64.48
N THR A 194 10.21 -12.93 65.09
CA THR A 194 9.10 -11.98 65.26
C THR A 194 9.24 -11.31 66.62
N TYR A 195 9.51 -10.01 66.66
CA TYR A 195 9.53 -9.23 67.91
C TYR A 195 8.10 -8.84 68.32
N GLN A 196 7.63 -9.31 69.47
CA GLN A 196 6.42 -8.79 70.11
C GLN A 196 6.80 -7.56 70.94
N SER A 197 6.30 -6.37 70.58
CA SER A 197 6.34 -5.22 71.48
C SER A 197 5.23 -5.39 72.53
N VAL A 198 5.65 -5.57 73.79
CA VAL A 198 4.80 -5.56 74.99
C VAL A 198 4.17 -4.20 75.21
#